data_AF-A0A2E0UF34-F1
#
_entry.id   AF-A0A2E0UF34-F1
#
_cell.length_a   1.000
_cell.length_b   1.000
_cell.length_c   1.000
_cell.angle_alpha   90.00
_cell.angle_beta   90.00
_cell.angle_gamma   90.00
#
_symmetry.space_group_name_H-M   'P 1'
#
loop_
_entity.id
_entity.type
_entity.pdbx_description
1 polymer ?
#
loop_
_entity_poly.entity_id
_entity_poly.type
_entity_poly.pdbx_seq_one_letter_code
_entity_poly.pdbx_strand_id
1 'polypeptide(L)'
;MTDIAEKNDEVEDKADLEANGLLRTPEMEMTEIGAGVKEASELDISEINPANPHLFKEDRWQEHFARLRSEDPVHLNELDTAGRYWSVTKYDDVRAVDGDWETYSSASGISLGRQEFTGAIEDKRTGHQQGVTTFIAMDPPRHTEQRKTVRGVSAPSNLRNIEPMIRERTADLLDSLPEGETFDWVDTVSIELTTLMLATLFDFPMEDRRKLTRWSDIVFAVPGQGVVDSQQQRIDELNECVDYFEGLFEER
;
A
#
# COMPACT_ATOMS: atom_id res chain seq x y z
N MET A 1 -6.66 11.88 55.06
CA MET A 1 -6.18 10.57 54.57
C MET A 1 -6.98 10.38 53.29
N THR A 2 -6.48 11.00 52.23
CA THR A 2 -7.26 11.43 51.07
C THR A 2 -6.64 10.80 49.84
N ASP A 3 -7.50 10.21 49.03
CA ASP A 3 -7.39 9.81 47.62
C ASP A 3 -6.18 8.99 47.15
N ILE A 4 -6.48 7.70 46.93
CA ILE A 4 -5.84 6.86 45.90
C ILE A 4 -6.99 6.24 45.10
N ALA A 5 -7.57 7.01 44.17
CA ALA A 5 -8.58 6.53 43.24
C ALA A 5 -8.57 7.41 41.98
N GLU A 6 -7.47 7.38 41.22
CA GLU A 6 -7.39 8.13 39.95
C GLU A 6 -6.32 7.57 38.99
N LYS A 7 -6.21 6.24 38.86
CA LYS A 7 -5.22 5.64 37.94
C LYS A 7 -5.61 4.34 37.22
N ASN A 8 -6.91 4.02 37.17
CA ASN A 8 -7.37 2.78 36.54
C ASN A 8 -8.17 2.97 35.23
N ASP A 9 -8.57 4.19 34.87
CA ASP A 9 -9.43 4.40 33.68
C ASP A 9 -8.66 4.46 32.34
N GLU A 10 -7.33 4.67 32.35
CA GLU A 10 -6.53 4.69 31.09
C GLU A 10 -6.03 3.30 30.65
N VAL A 11 -6.10 2.29 31.53
CA VAL A 11 -5.60 0.94 31.24
C VAL A 11 -6.69 0.03 30.67
N GLU A 12 -7.97 0.29 31.00
CA GLU A 12 -9.11 -0.48 30.47
C GLU A 12 -9.36 -0.19 28.97
N ASP A 13 -9.10 1.04 28.50
CA ASP A 13 -9.37 1.43 27.10
C ASP A 13 -8.39 0.78 26.08
N LYS A 14 -7.13 0.53 26.47
CA LYS A 14 -6.15 -0.17 25.61
C LYS A 14 -6.42 -1.67 25.49
N ALA A 15 -6.92 -2.31 26.55
CA ALA A 15 -7.20 -3.74 26.56
C ALA A 15 -8.42 -4.11 25.70
N ASP A 16 -9.42 -3.22 25.66
CA ASP A 16 -10.64 -3.42 24.86
C ASP A 16 -10.41 -3.18 23.35
N LEU A 17 -9.42 -2.34 22.98
CA LEU A 17 -8.97 -2.18 21.59
C LEU A 17 -8.21 -3.42 21.08
N GLU A 18 -7.38 -4.06 21.92
CA GLU A 18 -6.72 -5.31 21.58
C GLU A 18 -7.69 -6.50 21.49
N ALA A 19 -8.76 -6.50 22.29
CA ALA A 19 -9.77 -7.55 22.32
C ALA A 19 -10.72 -7.55 21.10
N ASN A 20 -10.85 -6.43 20.38
CA ASN A 20 -11.77 -6.25 19.25
C ASN A 20 -11.17 -6.47 17.86
N GLY A 21 -9.92 -6.94 17.75
CA GLY A 21 -9.34 -7.36 16.46
C GLY A 21 -9.11 -6.23 15.45
N LEU A 22 -9.13 -4.97 15.87
CA LEU A 22 -8.64 -3.84 15.08
C LEU A 22 -7.20 -3.54 15.50
N LEU A 23 -6.24 -4.25 14.92
CA LEU A 23 -4.83 -3.89 15.07
C LEU A 23 -4.62 -2.50 14.45
N ARG A 24 -4.31 -1.52 15.29
CA ARG A 24 -4.00 -0.15 14.87
C ARG A 24 -2.74 -0.15 13.98
N THR A 25 -2.84 0.41 12.78
CA THR A 25 -1.69 0.47 11.85
C THR A 25 -0.88 1.78 12.02
N PRO A 26 0.37 1.84 11.53
CA PRO A 26 1.14 3.08 11.50
C PRO A 26 0.46 4.21 10.74
N GLU A 27 -0.25 3.90 9.66
CA GLU A 27 -1.00 4.89 8.88
C GLU A 27 -2.19 5.44 9.69
N MET A 28 -2.88 4.59 10.45
CA MET A 28 -3.96 5.03 11.36
C MET A 28 -3.40 5.94 12.45
N GLU A 29 -2.32 5.51 13.11
CA GLU A 29 -1.66 6.31 14.15
C GLU A 29 -1.21 7.66 13.60
N MET A 30 -0.53 7.69 12.45
CA MET A 30 -0.06 8.92 11.81
C MET A 30 -1.19 9.82 11.33
N THR A 31 -2.32 9.26 10.91
CA THR A 31 -3.51 10.05 10.55
C THR A 31 -4.06 10.80 11.78
N GLU A 32 -4.04 10.16 12.95
CA GLU A 32 -4.52 10.76 14.21
C GLU A 32 -3.56 11.82 14.75
N ILE A 33 -2.27 11.49 14.88
CA ILE A 33 -1.28 12.38 15.53
C ILE A 33 -0.70 13.43 14.59
N GLY A 34 -0.79 13.22 13.28
CA GLY A 34 -0.18 14.09 12.26
C GLY A 34 -1.05 15.29 11.85
N ALA A 35 -2.28 15.41 12.36
CA ALA A 35 -3.19 16.46 11.97
C ALA A 35 -2.75 17.84 12.51
N GLY A 36 -2.80 18.88 11.67
CA GLY A 36 -2.45 20.25 12.09
C GLY A 36 -0.97 20.46 12.39
N VAL A 37 -0.08 19.63 11.82
CA VAL A 37 1.36 19.83 11.88
C VAL A 37 1.74 21.23 11.37
N LYS A 38 2.62 21.90 12.12
CA LYS A 38 3.17 23.23 11.81
C LYS A 38 3.98 23.22 10.52
N GLU A 39 4.38 24.40 10.05
CA GLU A 39 5.24 24.47 8.88
C GLU A 39 6.61 23.85 9.15
N ALA A 40 7.23 23.32 8.10
CA ALA A 40 8.53 22.67 8.22
C ALA A 40 9.57 23.57 8.88
N SER A 41 9.52 24.88 8.68
CA SER A 41 10.46 25.84 9.29
C SER A 41 10.28 26.08 10.80
N GLU A 42 9.15 25.68 11.36
CA GLU A 42 8.79 25.90 12.77
C GLU A 42 8.97 24.66 13.66
N LEU A 43 9.28 23.52 13.04
CA LEU A 43 9.52 22.24 13.72
C LEU A 43 11.00 22.10 14.10
N ASP A 44 11.28 21.47 15.24
CA ASP A 44 12.60 20.89 15.46
C ASP A 44 12.81 19.72 14.50
N ILE A 45 14.06 19.47 14.08
CA ILE A 45 14.36 18.40 13.10
C ILE A 45 13.87 17.02 13.60
N SER A 46 13.91 16.79 14.92
CA SER A 46 13.43 15.57 15.59
C SER A 46 11.92 15.37 15.54
N GLU A 47 11.14 16.42 15.24
CA GLU A 47 9.68 16.37 15.18
C GLU A 47 9.17 16.04 13.76
N ILE A 48 10.06 16.08 12.75
CA ILE A 48 9.66 15.83 11.36
C ILE A 48 9.41 14.33 11.17
N ASN A 49 8.15 13.95 10.95
CA ASN A 49 7.80 12.60 10.52
C ASN A 49 7.33 12.61 9.06
N PRO A 50 8.13 12.10 8.10
CA PRO A 50 7.76 12.08 6.69
C PRO A 50 6.66 11.06 6.35
N ALA A 51 6.27 10.18 7.28
CA ALA A 51 5.16 9.26 7.13
C ALA A 51 3.78 9.90 7.40
N ASN A 52 3.73 11.21 7.69
CA ASN A 52 2.48 11.92 7.96
C ASN A 52 1.64 12.09 6.66
N PRO A 53 0.47 11.43 6.54
CA PRO A 53 -0.34 11.47 5.31
C PRO A 53 -0.95 12.85 5.02
N HIS A 54 -1.13 13.70 6.05
CA HIS A 54 -1.66 15.05 5.86
C HIS A 54 -0.72 15.93 5.03
N LEU A 55 0.59 15.71 5.14
CA LEU A 55 1.59 16.43 4.33
C LEU A 55 1.42 16.16 2.82
N PHE A 56 0.97 14.97 2.45
CA PHE A 56 0.72 14.61 1.05
C PHE A 56 -0.63 15.12 0.59
N LYS A 57 -1.67 14.99 1.44
CA LYS A 57 -3.02 15.50 1.17
C LYS A 57 -3.02 17.01 0.95
N GLU A 58 -2.21 17.74 1.70
CA GLU A 58 -2.10 19.21 1.65
C GLU A 58 -0.99 19.69 0.70
N ASP A 59 -0.25 18.78 0.07
CA ASP A 59 0.91 19.08 -0.79
C ASP A 59 1.98 19.96 -0.11
N ARG A 60 2.30 19.64 1.15
CA ARG A 60 3.28 20.32 2.03
C ARG A 60 4.51 19.47 2.37
N TRP A 61 4.65 18.29 1.78
CA TRP A 61 5.72 17.33 2.07
C TRP A 61 7.11 17.83 1.63
N GLN A 62 7.19 18.65 0.59
CA GLN A 62 8.42 19.03 -0.11
C GLN A 62 9.43 19.69 0.82
N GLU A 63 8.99 20.64 1.65
CA GLU A 63 9.86 21.37 2.58
C GLU A 63 10.37 20.47 3.71
N HIS A 64 9.52 19.60 4.24
CA HIS A 64 9.89 18.61 5.26
C HIS A 64 11.01 17.69 4.74
N PHE A 65 10.83 17.13 3.55
CA PHE A 65 11.87 16.32 2.92
C PHE A 65 13.13 17.11 2.54
N ALA A 66 13.00 18.40 2.20
CA ALA A 66 14.17 19.26 1.93
C ALA A 66 15.02 19.45 3.18
N ARG A 67 14.38 19.71 4.33
CA ARG A 67 15.06 19.81 5.63
C ARG A 67 15.74 18.52 6.00
N LEU A 68 15.04 17.38 5.96
CA LEU A 68 15.63 16.05 6.22
C LEU A 68 16.86 15.81 5.35
N ARG A 69 16.78 16.04 4.04
CA ARG A 69 17.94 15.89 3.14
C ARG A 69 19.13 16.78 3.51
N SER A 70 18.90 17.97 4.07
CA SER A 70 19.96 18.94 4.37
C SER A 70 20.54 18.81 5.78
N GLU A 71 19.71 18.48 6.77
CA GLU A 71 20.03 18.56 8.19
C GLU A 71 20.23 17.17 8.81
N ASP A 72 19.37 16.20 8.46
CA ASP A 72 19.39 14.85 9.04
C ASP A 72 18.89 13.79 8.01
N PRO A 73 19.74 13.38 7.06
CA PRO A 73 19.30 12.60 5.90
C PRO A 73 18.99 11.13 6.19
N VAL A 74 19.43 10.63 7.34
CA VAL A 74 19.15 9.30 7.88
C VAL A 74 18.47 9.52 9.23
N HIS A 75 17.17 9.82 9.16
CA HIS A 75 16.42 10.36 10.26
C HIS A 75 15.72 9.25 11.07
N LEU A 76 15.85 9.27 12.39
CA LEU A 76 15.21 8.30 13.26
C LEU A 76 13.82 8.79 13.67
N ASN A 77 12.79 8.01 13.35
CA ASN A 77 11.43 8.22 13.82
C ASN A 77 10.98 7.05 14.70
N GLU A 78 9.94 7.26 15.50
CA GLU A 78 9.33 6.25 16.35
C GLU A 78 7.81 6.41 16.34
N LEU A 79 7.10 5.28 16.22
CA LEU A 79 5.65 5.19 16.37
C LEU A 79 5.33 4.04 17.32
N ASP A 80 4.22 4.13 18.05
CA ASP A 80 3.80 3.06 18.95
C ASP A 80 3.50 1.76 18.16
N THR A 81 2.90 1.91 16.98
CA THR A 81 2.53 0.81 16.09
C THR A 81 3.67 0.29 15.20
N ALA A 82 4.72 1.10 14.97
CA ALA A 82 5.85 0.75 14.11
C ALA A 82 7.16 0.47 14.85
N GLY A 83 7.26 0.89 16.12
CA GLY A 83 8.53 1.02 16.81
C GLY A 83 9.43 2.07 16.14
N ARG A 84 10.74 1.94 16.38
CA ARG A 84 11.75 2.81 15.78
C ARG A 84 12.05 2.41 14.34
N TYR A 85 12.05 3.37 13.44
CA TYR A 85 12.39 3.19 12.03
C TYR A 85 13.21 4.36 11.49
N TRP A 86 13.90 4.12 10.38
CA TRP A 86 14.74 5.12 9.73
C TRP A 86 14.10 5.64 8.45
N SER A 87 14.12 6.95 8.28
CA SER A 87 13.76 7.65 7.06
C SER A 87 15.03 8.04 6.30
N VAL A 88 15.29 7.40 5.17
CA VAL A 88 16.44 7.68 4.30
C VAL A 88 15.99 8.59 3.16
N THR A 89 16.55 9.80 3.05
CA THR A 89 15.95 10.85 2.21
C THR A 89 16.81 11.36 1.07
N LYS A 90 18.11 11.01 1.03
CA LYS A 90 19.00 11.35 -0.10
C LYS A 90 19.00 10.26 -1.16
N TYR A 91 19.07 10.68 -2.42
CA TYR A 91 19.07 9.78 -3.56
C TYR A 91 20.16 8.70 -3.48
N ASP A 92 21.41 9.09 -3.23
CA ASP A 92 22.53 8.13 -3.20
C ASP A 92 22.40 7.13 -2.05
N ASP A 93 21.87 7.57 -0.90
CA ASP A 93 21.66 6.72 0.27
C ASP A 93 20.49 5.73 0.02
N VAL A 94 19.37 6.20 -0.54
CA VAL A 94 18.24 5.35 -0.94
C VAL A 94 18.70 4.31 -1.96
N ARG A 95 19.48 4.72 -2.96
CA ARG A 95 20.04 3.81 -3.97
C ARG A 95 20.99 2.79 -3.37
N ALA A 96 21.79 3.17 -2.38
CA ALA A 96 22.69 2.26 -1.68
C ALA A 96 21.90 1.21 -0.88
N VAL A 97 20.87 1.64 -0.16
CA VAL A 97 19.97 0.75 0.60
C VAL A 97 19.24 -0.23 -0.33
N ASP A 98 18.61 0.27 -1.39
CA ASP A 98 17.87 -0.54 -2.38
C ASP A 98 18.77 -1.55 -3.12
N GLY A 99 20.07 -1.24 -3.23
CA GLY A 99 21.06 -2.09 -3.88
C GLY A 99 21.66 -3.20 -2.99
N ASP A 100 21.52 -3.10 -1.66
CA ASP A 100 22.15 -3.99 -0.68
C ASP A 100 21.09 -4.79 0.10
N TRP A 101 20.46 -5.73 -0.59
CA TRP A 101 19.44 -6.61 0.00
C TRP A 101 20.00 -7.55 1.09
N GLU A 102 21.31 -7.81 1.11
CA GLU A 102 21.94 -8.65 2.14
C GLU A 102 21.94 -7.95 3.49
N THR A 103 22.16 -6.64 3.50
CA THR A 103 22.06 -5.80 4.70
C THR A 103 20.62 -5.35 4.97
N TYR A 104 19.88 -4.97 3.93
CA TYR A 104 18.52 -4.41 4.00
C TYR A 104 17.51 -5.38 3.38
N SER A 105 17.18 -6.42 4.15
CA SER A 105 16.26 -7.50 3.74
C SER A 105 14.82 -7.01 3.55
N SER A 106 14.14 -7.49 2.50
CA SER A 106 12.70 -7.28 2.29
C SER A 106 11.85 -8.41 2.91
N ALA A 107 12.48 -9.49 3.38
CA ALA A 107 11.78 -10.68 3.87
C ALA A 107 10.99 -10.45 5.17
N SER A 108 11.27 -9.36 5.87
CA SER A 108 10.55 -8.95 7.09
C SER A 108 9.42 -7.94 6.82
N GLY A 109 9.20 -7.55 5.56
CA GLY A 109 8.17 -6.62 5.16
C GLY A 109 8.68 -5.46 4.32
N ILE A 110 7.75 -4.81 3.61
CA ILE A 110 8.01 -3.64 2.75
C ILE A 110 7.23 -2.38 3.19
N SER A 111 6.54 -2.45 4.33
CA SER A 111 5.80 -1.35 4.95
C SER A 111 6.15 -1.25 6.42
N LEU A 112 5.92 -0.08 7.03
CA LEU A 112 6.17 0.14 8.45
C LEU A 112 5.22 -0.67 9.33
N GLY A 113 5.69 -1.00 10.54
CA GLY A 113 4.92 -1.70 11.57
C GLY A 113 4.69 -3.17 11.31
N ARG A 114 3.81 -3.75 12.13
CA ARG A 114 3.55 -5.18 12.10
C ARG A 114 2.90 -5.53 10.75
N GLN A 115 3.63 -6.26 9.92
CA GLN A 115 3.11 -6.85 8.70
C GLN A 115 2.09 -7.92 9.09
N GLU A 116 0.83 -7.51 9.26
CA GLU A 116 -0.25 -8.44 9.02
C GLU A 116 -0.18 -8.77 7.54
N PHE A 117 0.23 -10.01 7.26
CA PHE A 117 0.20 -10.58 5.93
C PHE A 117 -1.07 -10.12 5.21
N THR A 118 -0.89 -9.65 3.98
CA THR A 118 -1.97 -9.30 3.04
C THR A 118 -2.99 -10.44 2.98
N GLY A 119 -4.00 -10.37 3.84
CA GLY A 119 -4.91 -11.49 4.08
C GLY A 119 -4.22 -12.70 4.74
N ALA A 120 -4.70 -13.09 5.91
CA ALA A 120 -4.70 -14.51 6.22
C ALA A 120 -5.68 -15.19 5.26
N ILE A 121 -5.19 -15.61 4.09
CA ILE A 121 -5.99 -16.39 3.16
C ILE A 121 -6.05 -17.79 3.75
N GLU A 122 -7.27 -18.24 4.04
CA GLU A 122 -7.48 -19.62 4.45
C GLU A 122 -7.12 -20.51 3.26
N ASP A 123 -6.03 -21.27 3.39
CA ASP A 123 -5.76 -22.33 2.44
C ASP A 123 -6.83 -23.40 2.62
N LYS A 124 -7.86 -23.37 1.77
CA LYS A 124 -8.99 -24.32 1.79
C LYS A 124 -8.55 -25.78 1.67
N ARG A 125 -7.33 -26.07 1.21
CA ARG A 125 -6.76 -27.43 1.11
C ARG A 125 -6.17 -27.92 2.43
N THR A 126 -5.64 -27.02 3.25
CA THR A 126 -4.96 -27.37 4.51
C THR A 126 -5.71 -26.88 5.75
N GLY A 127 -6.70 -26.00 5.63
CA GLY A 127 -7.41 -25.34 6.74
C GLY A 127 -6.51 -24.42 7.57
N HIS A 128 -5.32 -24.08 7.07
CA HIS A 128 -4.38 -23.20 7.75
C HIS A 128 -4.46 -21.80 7.12
N GLN A 129 -4.50 -20.78 7.97
CA GLN A 129 -4.24 -19.42 7.54
C GLN A 129 -2.75 -19.32 7.15
N GLN A 130 -2.48 -19.26 5.84
CA GLN A 130 -1.14 -18.96 5.36
C GLN A 130 -1.12 -17.51 4.90
N GLY A 131 -0.15 -16.76 5.39
CA GLY A 131 0.14 -15.45 4.83
C GLY A 131 0.62 -15.61 3.38
N VAL A 132 -0.04 -14.95 2.43
CA VAL A 132 0.46 -14.90 1.07
C VAL A 132 1.63 -13.94 1.03
N THR A 133 2.85 -14.49 1.05
CA THR A 133 4.05 -13.69 0.80
C THR A 133 4.24 -13.55 -0.70
N THR A 134 4.14 -12.33 -1.21
CA THR A 134 4.47 -11.97 -2.59
C THR A 134 5.99 -11.83 -2.74
N PHE A 135 6.54 -12.04 -3.94
CA PHE A 135 8.00 -12.03 -4.12
C PHE A 135 8.67 -10.68 -3.80
N ILE A 136 7.92 -9.57 -3.76
CA ILE A 136 8.45 -8.25 -3.37
C ILE A 136 8.91 -8.22 -1.90
N ALA A 137 8.31 -9.05 -1.04
CA ALA A 137 8.67 -9.22 0.37
C ALA A 137 9.49 -10.50 0.57
N MET A 138 10.44 -10.78 -0.33
CA MET A 138 11.35 -11.92 -0.26
C MET A 138 12.76 -11.51 -0.68
N ASP A 139 13.75 -12.21 -0.15
CA ASP A 139 15.13 -12.12 -0.62
C ASP A 139 15.48 -13.29 -1.56
N PRO A 140 16.57 -13.17 -2.35
CA PRO A 140 17.17 -14.31 -3.02
C PRO A 140 17.48 -15.47 -2.06
N PRO A 141 17.35 -16.75 -2.51
CA PRO A 141 17.07 -17.18 -3.88
C PRO A 141 15.58 -17.25 -4.25
N ARG A 142 14.66 -17.32 -3.27
CA ARG A 142 13.22 -17.53 -3.52
C ARG A 142 12.60 -16.39 -4.33
N HIS A 143 12.97 -15.14 -4.03
CA HIS A 143 12.60 -13.98 -4.85
C HIS A 143 12.99 -14.17 -6.33
N THR A 144 14.23 -14.59 -6.58
CA THR A 144 14.77 -14.77 -7.94
C THR A 144 13.99 -15.82 -8.72
N GLU A 145 13.63 -16.93 -8.08
CA GLU A 145 12.84 -17.99 -8.68
C GLU A 145 11.44 -17.54 -9.06
N GLN A 146 10.72 -16.87 -8.15
CA GLN A 146 9.37 -16.36 -8.42
C GLN A 146 9.38 -15.23 -9.45
N ARG A 147 10.30 -14.26 -9.33
CA ARG A 147 10.40 -13.16 -10.30
C ARG A 147 10.70 -13.66 -11.71
N LYS A 148 11.43 -14.77 -11.85
CA LYS A 148 11.75 -15.38 -13.15
C LYS A 148 10.50 -15.86 -13.90
N THR A 149 9.44 -16.28 -13.20
CA THR A 149 8.21 -16.79 -13.84
C THR A 149 7.40 -15.67 -14.51
N VAL A 150 7.42 -14.46 -13.94
CA VAL A 150 6.64 -13.31 -14.44
C VAL A 150 7.43 -12.35 -15.33
N ARG A 151 8.77 -12.42 -15.32
CA ARG A 151 9.64 -11.48 -16.07
C ARG A 151 9.36 -11.42 -17.57
N GLY A 152 8.83 -12.50 -18.17
CA GLY A 152 8.50 -12.55 -19.59
C GLY A 152 7.41 -11.58 -20.02
N VAL A 153 6.51 -11.20 -19.10
CA VAL A 153 5.36 -10.32 -19.38
C VAL A 153 5.80 -8.93 -19.84
N SER A 154 6.89 -8.40 -19.28
CA SER A 154 7.45 -7.09 -19.65
C SER A 154 8.61 -7.16 -20.64
N ALA A 155 8.83 -8.32 -21.29
CA ALA A 155 9.88 -8.45 -22.28
C ALA A 155 9.63 -7.54 -23.51
N PRO A 156 10.66 -6.95 -24.14
CA PRO A 156 10.48 -6.03 -25.27
C PRO A 156 9.66 -6.59 -26.44
N SER A 157 9.73 -7.89 -26.69
CA SER A 157 8.92 -8.56 -27.70
C SER A 157 7.43 -8.58 -27.32
N ASN A 158 7.10 -8.80 -26.05
CA ASN A 158 5.71 -8.78 -25.58
C ASN A 158 5.13 -7.36 -25.61
N LEU A 159 5.92 -6.37 -25.20
CA LEU A 159 5.52 -4.96 -25.26
C LEU A 159 5.14 -4.50 -26.68
N ARG A 160 5.89 -4.93 -27.69
CA ARG A 160 5.56 -4.65 -29.11
C ARG A 160 4.26 -5.29 -29.56
N ASN A 161 3.90 -6.46 -29.01
CA ASN A 161 2.67 -7.15 -29.38
C ASN A 161 1.43 -6.50 -28.76
N ILE A 162 1.55 -5.94 -27.55
CA ILE A 162 0.43 -5.27 -26.87
C ILE A 162 0.27 -3.79 -27.26
N GLU A 163 1.33 -3.15 -27.80
CA GLU A 163 1.31 -1.73 -28.18
C GLU A 163 0.13 -1.34 -29.09
N PRO A 164 -0.20 -2.06 -30.18
CA PRO A 164 -1.30 -1.65 -31.06
C PRO A 164 -2.65 -1.63 -30.35
N MET A 165 -2.90 -2.61 -29.47
CA MET A 165 -4.12 -2.69 -28.69
C MET A 165 -4.20 -1.56 -27.64
N ILE A 166 -3.09 -1.26 -26.96
CA ILE A 166 -3.03 -0.12 -26.03
C ILE A 166 -3.36 1.18 -26.78
N ARG A 167 -2.78 1.36 -27.97
CA ARG A 167 -3.00 2.53 -28.81
C ARG A 167 -4.47 2.67 -29.23
N GLU A 168 -5.07 1.59 -29.72
CA GLU A 168 -6.48 1.55 -30.11
C GLU A 168 -7.38 1.93 -28.93
N ARG A 169 -7.26 1.23 -27.80
CA ARG A 169 -8.09 1.51 -26.61
C ARG A 169 -7.90 2.90 -26.04
N THR A 170 -6.67 3.42 -26.10
CA THR A 170 -6.39 4.79 -25.65
C THR A 170 -7.05 5.80 -26.57
N ALA A 171 -6.97 5.60 -27.90
CA ALA A 171 -7.63 6.47 -28.86
C ALA A 171 -9.16 6.44 -28.67
N ASP A 172 -9.76 5.25 -28.60
CA ASP A 172 -11.19 5.08 -28.42
C ASP A 172 -11.70 5.74 -27.12
N LEU A 173 -10.95 5.61 -26.03
CA LEU A 173 -11.30 6.26 -24.77
C LEU A 173 -11.25 7.78 -24.88
N LEU A 174 -10.15 8.32 -25.43
CA LEU A 174 -9.97 9.76 -25.56
C LEU A 174 -10.99 10.37 -26.53
N ASP A 175 -11.33 9.67 -27.62
CA ASP A 175 -12.36 10.09 -28.58
C ASP A 175 -13.79 10.05 -27.98
N SER A 176 -13.99 9.29 -26.89
CA SER A 176 -15.28 9.21 -26.18
C SER A 176 -15.49 10.31 -25.12
N LEU A 177 -14.44 11.09 -24.82
CA LEU A 177 -14.50 12.12 -23.77
C LEU A 177 -15.43 13.28 -24.19
N PRO A 178 -16.20 13.86 -23.26
CA PRO A 178 -17.06 14.98 -23.58
C PRO A 178 -16.24 16.25 -23.86
N GLU A 179 -16.57 16.95 -24.95
CA GLU A 179 -15.95 18.22 -25.29
C GLU A 179 -16.69 19.40 -24.64
N GLY A 180 -15.96 20.25 -23.92
CA GLY A 180 -16.52 21.46 -23.29
C GLY A 180 -17.29 21.22 -22.00
N GLU A 181 -17.27 19.99 -21.47
CA GLU A 181 -17.88 19.63 -20.19
C GLU A 181 -16.82 19.21 -19.17
N THR A 182 -17.10 19.44 -17.89
CA THR A 182 -16.25 18.98 -16.80
C THR A 182 -16.55 17.52 -16.50
N PHE A 183 -15.50 16.69 -16.40
CA PHE A 183 -15.59 15.30 -15.97
C PHE A 183 -14.42 14.96 -15.04
N ASP A 184 -14.51 13.83 -14.33
CA ASP A 184 -13.42 13.33 -13.49
C ASP A 184 -12.39 12.59 -14.34
N TRP A 185 -11.20 13.19 -14.51
CA TRP A 185 -10.09 12.60 -15.25
C TRP A 185 -9.58 11.31 -14.62
N VAL A 186 -9.57 11.23 -13.29
CA VAL A 186 -9.04 10.07 -12.58
C VAL A 186 -9.91 8.86 -12.86
N ASP A 187 -11.22 8.97 -12.66
CA ASP A 187 -12.14 7.85 -12.93
C ASP A 187 -12.26 7.53 -14.43
N THR A 188 -12.43 8.56 -15.26
CA THR A 188 -12.76 8.36 -16.68
C THR A 188 -11.54 7.94 -17.50
N VAL A 189 -10.34 8.43 -17.17
CA VAL A 189 -9.13 8.21 -17.98
C VAL A 189 -8.11 7.35 -17.23
N SER A 190 -7.67 7.80 -16.05
CA SER A 190 -6.55 7.15 -15.35
C SER A 190 -6.89 5.74 -14.89
N ILE A 191 -8.02 5.57 -14.19
CA ILE A 191 -8.49 4.26 -13.72
C ILE A 191 -8.80 3.37 -14.92
N GLU A 192 -9.50 3.88 -15.93
CA GLU A 192 -9.96 3.03 -17.03
C GLU A 192 -8.81 2.53 -17.91
N LEU A 193 -7.87 3.38 -18.32
CA LEU A 193 -6.69 2.94 -19.10
C LEU A 193 -5.86 1.91 -18.33
N THR A 194 -5.64 2.13 -17.04
CA THR A 194 -4.84 1.23 -16.21
C THR A 194 -5.55 -0.11 -16.01
N THR A 195 -6.86 -0.08 -15.79
CA THR A 195 -7.69 -1.28 -15.61
C THR A 195 -7.77 -2.11 -16.89
N LEU A 196 -7.91 -1.47 -18.05
CA LEU A 196 -7.84 -2.15 -19.35
C LEU A 196 -6.48 -2.82 -19.59
N MET A 197 -5.39 -2.19 -19.17
CA MET A 197 -4.06 -2.78 -19.24
C MET A 197 -3.94 -4.00 -18.33
N LEU A 198 -4.33 -3.88 -17.04
CA LEU A 198 -4.29 -4.99 -16.09
C LEU A 198 -5.14 -6.18 -16.57
N ALA A 199 -6.36 -5.93 -17.03
CA ALA A 199 -7.21 -6.98 -17.57
C ALA A 199 -6.56 -7.69 -18.77
N THR A 200 -5.84 -6.98 -19.62
CA THR A 200 -5.08 -7.62 -20.72
C THR A 200 -3.93 -8.47 -20.19
N LEU A 201 -3.15 -7.96 -19.23
CA LEU A 201 -1.99 -8.68 -18.70
C LEU A 201 -2.39 -9.99 -17.99
N PHE A 202 -3.54 -10.00 -17.34
CA PHE A 202 -4.09 -11.18 -16.66
C PHE A 202 -5.04 -12.01 -17.54
N ASP A 203 -5.30 -11.58 -18.78
CA ASP A 203 -6.35 -12.13 -19.64
C ASP A 203 -7.71 -12.20 -18.90
N PHE A 204 -7.98 -11.19 -18.08
CA PHE A 204 -9.14 -11.12 -17.19
C PHE A 204 -10.42 -10.79 -17.99
N PRO A 205 -11.59 -11.35 -17.64
CA PRO A 205 -12.85 -11.03 -18.31
C PRO A 205 -13.13 -9.53 -18.34
N MET A 206 -13.33 -8.97 -19.52
CA MET A 206 -13.35 -7.52 -19.73
C MET A 206 -14.57 -6.85 -19.08
N GLU A 207 -15.67 -7.59 -18.99
CA GLU A 207 -16.90 -7.24 -18.29
C GLU A 207 -16.67 -7.04 -16.77
N ASP A 208 -15.75 -7.80 -16.19
CA ASP A 208 -15.47 -7.81 -14.75
C ASP A 208 -14.25 -6.96 -14.37
N ARG A 209 -13.58 -6.31 -15.34
CA ARG A 209 -12.28 -5.62 -15.14
C ARG A 209 -12.25 -4.66 -13.94
N ARG A 210 -13.38 -4.00 -13.60
CA ARG A 210 -13.47 -3.06 -12.47
C ARG A 210 -13.31 -3.75 -11.11
N LYS A 211 -13.47 -5.07 -11.02
CA LYS A 211 -13.09 -5.86 -9.84
C LYS A 211 -11.60 -5.76 -9.54
N LEU A 212 -10.73 -5.71 -10.56
CA LEU A 212 -9.28 -5.53 -10.37
C LEU A 212 -8.96 -4.21 -9.67
N THR A 213 -9.63 -3.11 -10.08
CA THR A 213 -9.47 -1.81 -9.43
C THR A 213 -9.95 -1.87 -7.98
N ARG A 214 -11.14 -2.43 -7.75
CA ARG A 214 -11.73 -2.57 -6.41
C ARG A 214 -10.82 -3.35 -5.48
N TRP A 215 -10.33 -4.52 -5.90
CA TRP A 215 -9.42 -5.32 -5.10
C TRP A 215 -8.08 -4.61 -4.86
N SER A 216 -7.56 -3.87 -5.85
CA SER A 216 -6.36 -3.04 -5.67
C SER A 216 -6.56 -1.96 -4.60
N ASP A 217 -7.69 -1.25 -4.60
CA ASP A 217 -7.99 -0.21 -3.61
C ASP A 217 -8.08 -0.81 -2.19
N ILE A 218 -8.70 -1.99 -2.05
CA ILE A 218 -8.88 -2.70 -0.78
C ILE A 218 -7.55 -3.17 -0.19
N VAL A 219 -6.59 -3.59 -1.02
CA VAL A 219 -5.27 -4.02 -0.56
C VAL A 219 -4.59 -2.91 0.24
N PHE A 220 -4.73 -1.65 -0.18
CA PHE A 220 -4.10 -0.50 0.48
C PHE A 220 -5.06 0.32 1.34
N ALA A 221 -6.31 -0.10 1.46
CA ALA A 221 -7.31 0.63 2.22
C ALA A 221 -7.01 0.61 3.72
N VAL A 222 -7.18 1.77 4.34
CA VAL A 222 -7.28 1.92 5.80
C VAL A 222 -8.77 1.84 6.17
N PRO A 223 -9.21 0.85 6.96
CA PRO A 223 -10.61 0.77 7.37
C PRO A 223 -11.15 2.05 8.02
N GLY A 224 -12.38 2.41 7.66
CA GLY A 224 -13.03 3.63 8.12
C GLY A 224 -12.61 4.90 7.37
N GLN A 225 -11.72 4.81 6.37
CA GLN A 225 -11.28 5.93 5.53
C GLN A 225 -11.92 5.94 4.13
N GLY A 226 -13.05 5.24 3.96
CA GLY A 226 -13.95 5.37 2.81
C GLY A 226 -13.95 4.21 1.80
N VAL A 227 -12.88 3.42 1.69
CA VAL A 227 -12.84 2.28 0.75
C VAL A 227 -13.48 1.02 1.34
N VAL A 228 -13.20 0.76 2.62
CA VAL A 228 -13.80 -0.32 3.42
C VAL A 228 -14.14 0.21 4.80
N ASP A 229 -15.23 -0.27 5.38
CA ASP A 229 -15.73 0.17 6.68
C ASP A 229 -15.07 -0.60 7.85
N SER A 230 -14.60 -1.83 7.60
CA SER A 230 -14.02 -2.70 8.61
C SER A 230 -12.91 -3.62 8.07
N GLN A 231 -12.08 -4.14 8.97
CA GLN A 231 -11.10 -5.19 8.61
C GLN A 231 -11.77 -6.46 8.10
N GLN A 232 -12.94 -6.83 8.65
CA GLN A 232 -13.66 -8.02 8.20
C GLN A 232 -14.11 -7.89 6.73
N GLN A 233 -14.68 -6.74 6.36
CA GLN A 233 -15.06 -6.46 4.97
C GLN A 233 -13.85 -6.58 4.03
N ARG A 234 -12.70 -6.03 4.44
CA ARG A 234 -11.45 -6.14 3.68
C ARG A 234 -11.04 -7.59 3.45
N ILE A 235 -11.09 -8.43 4.48
CA ILE A 235 -10.76 -9.85 4.40
C ILE A 235 -11.73 -10.58 3.46
N ASP A 236 -13.03 -10.34 3.60
CA ASP A 236 -14.06 -11.01 2.80
C ASP A 236 -13.91 -10.69 1.30
N GLU A 237 -13.71 -9.41 0.95
CA GLU A 237 -13.52 -8.99 -0.44
C GLU A 237 -12.17 -9.48 -1.03
N LEU A 238 -11.12 -9.61 -0.21
CA LEU A 238 -9.86 -10.22 -0.65
C LEU A 238 -9.98 -11.73 -0.86
N ASN A 239 -10.79 -12.43 -0.07
CA ASN A 239 -11.09 -13.85 -0.31
C ASN A 239 -11.88 -14.04 -1.62
N GLU A 240 -12.80 -13.13 -1.94
CA GLU A 240 -13.48 -13.14 -3.26
C GLU A 240 -12.48 -13.00 -4.41
N CYS A 241 -11.47 -12.13 -4.26
CA CYS A 241 -10.39 -11.98 -5.24
C CYS A 241 -9.64 -13.30 -5.44
N VAL A 242 -9.25 -13.96 -4.35
CA VAL A 242 -8.57 -15.27 -4.41
C VAL A 242 -9.42 -16.30 -5.12
N ASP A 243 -10.69 -16.45 -4.72
CA ASP A 243 -11.61 -17.43 -5.30
C ASP A 243 -11.81 -17.20 -6.81
N TYR A 244 -11.89 -15.94 -7.24
CA TYR A 244 -11.99 -15.61 -8.66
C TYR A 244 -10.73 -15.99 -9.44
N PHE A 245 -9.55 -15.67 -8.91
CA PHE A 245 -8.28 -16.02 -9.55
C PHE A 245 -7.98 -17.52 -9.52
N GLU A 246 -8.43 -18.25 -8.49
CA GLU A 246 -8.38 -19.72 -8.47
C GLU A 246 -9.22 -20.31 -9.59
N GLY A 247 -10.43 -19.79 -9.82
CA GLY A 247 -11.27 -20.19 -10.96
C GLY A 247 -10.58 -19.95 -12.31
N LEU A 248 -10.04 -18.75 -12.52
CA LEU A 248 -9.29 -18.43 -13.75
C LEU A 248 -8.04 -19.32 -13.94
N PHE A 249 -7.41 -19.75 -12.85
CA PHE A 249 -6.28 -20.65 -12.89
C PHE A 249 -6.70 -22.08 -13.30
N GLU A 250 -7.84 -22.57 -12.81
CA GLU A 250 -8.35 -23.89 -13.17
C GLU A 250 -8.80 -23.99 -14.65
N GLU A 251 -9.21 -22.86 -15.24
CA GLU A 251 -9.61 -22.79 -16.66
C GLU A 251 -8.42 -22.83 -17.64
N ARG A 252 -7.18 -22.66 -17.18
CA ARG A 252 -5.99 -22.44 -18.02
C ARG A 252 -4.91 -23.51 -17.86
#